data_AF-R7HJZ1-F1
#
_entry.id   AF-R7HJZ1-F1
#
_cell.length_a   1.000
_cell.length_b   1.000
_cell.length_c   1.000
_cell.angle_alpha   90.00
_cell.angle_beta   90.00
_cell.angle_gamma   90.00
#
_symmetry.space_group_name_H-M   'P 1'
#
loop_
_entity.id
_entity.type
_entity.pdbx_description
1 polymer ?
#
loop_
_entity_poly.entity_id
_entity_poly.type
_entity_poly.pdbx_seq_one_letter_code
_entity_poly.pdbx_strand_id
1 'polypeptide(L)'
;MDLIGSSSESIWLSNTRDVLKDNMVKDQTILEYMIDNNYDIKIPCIFEEDTLKILYQKNRPDLLVKASASLLMTRINDNYTYLDYILDCINKGDFEYNIANITAPGKPDMKVDFYLDIAKHDMIGYVKDDLNLNILLKKYDNKTLLEYFLDRDAELTLNKILNKSDKMNYSVMIILKARGIKDNNTLNIGEGNYFPHKHSPDTYYGPLDKDSDYLIKELEGLFISDGKSDKDLINLLITSYRDALFINYDITIREIEKLIEIKKNNFDKFYYVKDNDNSYFSSNDGCIHMDDSFASTIIHETGHALHYYLNSFKVPDNYDEIVKRARENKELLIKVSDYFEFWNNFKKNLENYLLNITSEVLTTKYSKQENIMDIQNILSKDIDKYRDKFKSLKIPEEQLEQILKDTFSVEEYIKREIIIIANEITAKTMKENYENVGAISDIIDAIFEGKPHDGVLKDNNGKKIAACSGHGIKYYTYTFTAKHGFDEMIANFAVLVKSNGTEKNLRVLRDIVGYEIYNMISNFYYTNILEMDINKSKNQGGR
;
A
#
# COMPACT_ATOMS: atom_id res chain seq x y z
N MET A 1 37.97 5.38 21.52
CA MET A 1 36.83 6.12 20.97
C MET A 1 35.67 5.20 20.62
N ASP A 2 35.93 4.00 20.07
CA ASP A 2 34.86 3.02 19.78
C ASP A 2 34.02 2.62 21.02
N LEU A 3 34.66 2.51 22.20
CA LEU A 3 33.97 2.30 23.49
C LEU A 3 33.13 3.51 23.94
N ILE A 4 33.48 4.72 23.48
CA ILE A 4 32.76 5.96 23.79
C ILE A 4 31.54 6.11 22.86
N GLY A 5 31.62 5.59 21.64
CA GLY A 5 30.52 5.58 20.67
C GLY A 5 29.27 4.81 21.13
N SER A 6 29.39 3.92 22.13
CA SER A 6 28.29 3.19 22.76
C SER A 6 28.05 3.58 24.24
N SER A 7 28.59 4.72 24.67
CA SER A 7 28.51 5.20 26.06
C SER A 7 27.19 5.91 26.39
N SER A 8 26.99 6.30 27.66
CA SER A 8 25.83 7.08 28.08
C SER A 8 25.88 8.52 27.56
N GLU A 9 24.70 9.13 27.34
CA GLU A 9 24.56 10.53 26.91
C GLU A 9 25.34 11.53 27.78
N SER A 10 25.46 11.27 29.08
CA SER A 10 26.26 12.09 29.99
C SER A 10 27.72 12.25 29.52
N ILE A 11 28.30 11.21 28.91
CA ILE A 11 29.67 11.25 28.37
C ILE A 11 29.69 12.01 27.05
N TRP A 12 28.68 11.82 26.19
CA TRP A 12 28.55 12.54 24.92
C TRP A 12 28.44 14.06 25.11
N LEU A 13 27.71 14.48 26.14
CA LEU A 13 27.52 15.90 26.50
C LEU A 13 28.67 16.48 27.34
N SER A 14 29.60 15.65 27.81
CA SER A 14 30.77 16.12 28.53
C SER A 14 31.73 16.88 27.62
N ASN A 15 32.46 17.84 28.21
CA ASN A 15 33.45 18.62 27.48
C ASN A 15 34.63 17.73 27.04
N THR A 16 35.07 17.89 25.79
CA THR A 16 36.23 17.17 25.23
C THR A 16 37.51 17.35 26.05
N ARG A 17 37.78 18.54 26.59
CA ARG A 17 38.98 18.80 27.40
C ARG A 17 38.96 18.03 28.71
N ASP A 18 37.79 17.89 29.31
CA ASP A 18 37.61 17.18 30.57
C ASP A 18 37.76 15.67 30.39
N VAL A 19 37.26 15.13 29.28
CA VAL A 19 37.27 13.68 28.99
C VAL A 19 38.60 13.23 28.39
N LEU A 20 39.14 13.97 27.42
CA LEU A 20 40.40 13.63 26.74
C LEU A 20 41.64 14.09 27.51
N LYS A 21 41.47 14.94 28.54
CA LYS A 21 42.54 15.55 29.33
C LYS A 21 43.57 16.29 28.47
N ASP A 22 43.11 16.93 27.40
CA ASP A 22 43.92 17.69 26.45
C ASP A 22 43.32 19.09 26.20
N ASN A 23 44.08 20.13 26.56
CA ASN A 23 43.66 21.52 26.42
C ASN A 23 43.84 22.05 24.98
N MET A 24 44.52 21.31 24.10
CA MET A 24 44.68 21.66 22.68
C MET A 24 43.44 21.29 21.85
N VAL A 25 42.55 20.46 22.39
CA VAL A 25 41.29 20.12 21.73
C VAL A 25 40.32 21.29 21.83
N LYS A 26 39.55 21.51 20.75
CA LYS A 26 38.52 22.54 20.64
C LYS A 26 37.51 22.39 21.78
N ASP A 27 37.10 23.52 22.35
CA ASP A 27 36.08 23.57 23.40
C ASP A 27 34.71 23.21 22.82
N GLN A 28 34.33 21.95 22.94
CA GLN A 28 33.06 21.39 22.44
C GLN A 28 32.74 20.08 23.16
N THR A 29 31.53 19.57 22.96
CA THR A 29 31.10 18.28 23.51
C THR A 29 31.78 17.11 22.81
N ILE A 30 31.85 15.95 23.47
CA ILE A 30 32.37 14.72 22.87
C ILE A 30 31.57 14.32 21.63
N LEU A 31 30.25 14.49 21.64
CA LEU A 31 29.40 14.19 20.49
C LEU A 31 29.74 15.05 19.27
N GLU A 32 29.87 16.37 19.45
CA GLU A 32 30.27 17.27 18.37
C GLU A 32 31.65 16.91 17.82
N TYR A 33 32.60 16.59 18.70
CA TYR A 33 33.93 16.14 18.30
C TYR A 33 33.88 14.85 17.47
N MET A 34 33.06 13.87 17.88
CA MET A 34 32.93 12.62 17.17
C MET A 34 32.32 12.81 15.77
N ILE A 35 31.30 13.66 15.66
CA ILE A 35 30.66 13.97 14.36
C ILE A 35 31.63 14.72 13.45
N ASP A 36 32.30 15.76 13.95
CA ASP A 36 33.23 16.60 13.17
C ASP A 36 34.43 15.82 12.63
N ASN A 37 34.76 14.67 13.24
CA ASN A 37 35.85 13.79 12.84
C ASN A 37 35.38 12.49 12.16
N ASN A 38 34.11 12.40 11.74
CA ASN A 38 33.54 11.26 11.02
C ASN A 38 33.70 9.91 11.73
N TYR A 39 33.59 9.88 13.06
CA TYR A 39 33.54 8.61 13.78
C TYR A 39 32.22 7.88 13.51
N ASP A 40 32.26 6.54 13.50
CA ASP A 40 31.05 5.72 13.51
C ASP A 40 30.39 5.82 14.89
N ILE A 41 29.17 6.38 14.93
CA ILE A 41 28.44 6.69 16.16
C ILE A 41 27.23 5.77 16.24
N LYS A 42 27.14 4.98 17.32
CA LYS A 42 26.03 4.05 17.56
C LYS A 42 25.21 4.51 18.76
N ILE A 43 24.14 5.26 18.49
CA ILE A 43 23.22 5.74 19.51
C ILE A 43 22.09 4.72 19.68
N PRO A 44 22.01 3.99 20.82
CA PRO A 44 20.90 3.09 21.09
C PRO A 44 19.59 3.87 21.33
N CYS A 45 19.65 4.99 22.04
CA CYS A 45 18.51 5.83 22.39
C CYS A 45 18.99 7.22 22.84
N ILE A 46 18.09 8.21 22.75
CA ILE A 46 18.32 9.62 23.14
C ILE A 46 17.28 9.99 24.20
N PHE A 47 17.73 10.59 25.30
CA PHE A 47 16.89 11.04 26.41
C PHE A 47 17.02 12.54 26.68
N GLU A 48 18.12 13.19 26.28
CA GLU A 48 18.41 14.59 26.59
C GLU A 48 18.14 15.54 25.39
N GLU A 49 17.54 16.70 25.67
CA GLU A 49 17.25 17.72 24.64
C GLU A 49 18.53 18.33 24.05
N ASP A 50 19.59 18.49 24.86
CA ASP A 50 20.88 18.99 24.40
C ASP A 50 21.50 18.09 23.32
N THR A 51 21.30 16.76 23.42
CA THR A 51 21.70 15.81 22.38
C THR A 51 20.96 16.09 21.08
N LEU A 52 19.63 16.32 21.13
CA LEU A 52 18.85 16.65 19.93
C LEU A 52 19.36 17.94 19.28
N LYS A 53 19.63 18.97 20.08
CA LYS A 53 20.13 20.25 19.59
C LYS A 53 21.45 20.10 18.85
N ILE A 54 22.40 19.33 19.39
CA ILE A 54 23.67 19.04 18.74
C ILE A 54 23.44 18.32 17.41
N LEU A 55 22.66 17.23 17.42
CA LEU A 55 22.42 16.43 16.21
C LEU A 55 21.71 17.21 15.11
N TYR A 56 20.75 18.07 15.47
CA TYR A 56 20.11 19.01 14.55
C TYR A 56 21.10 20.00 13.95
N GLN A 57 21.91 20.68 14.78
CA GLN A 57 22.92 21.65 14.32
C GLN A 57 23.99 21.02 13.42
N LYS A 58 24.27 19.72 13.61
CA LYS A 58 25.21 18.94 12.80
C LYS A 58 24.56 18.24 11.60
N ASN A 59 23.28 18.49 11.32
CA ASN A 59 22.52 17.87 10.24
C ASN A 59 22.58 16.33 10.26
N ARG A 60 22.34 15.70 11.41
CA ARG A 60 22.35 14.24 11.58
C ARG A 60 20.95 13.67 11.88
N PRO A 61 19.99 13.76 10.94
CA PRO A 61 18.65 13.23 11.14
C PRO A 61 18.64 11.70 11.28
N ASP A 62 19.60 11.01 10.67
CA ASP A 62 19.85 9.57 10.79
C ASP A 62 20.13 9.11 12.24
N LEU A 63 20.64 10.02 13.07
CA LEU A 63 20.86 9.80 14.51
C LEU A 63 19.68 10.32 15.35
N LEU A 64 19.05 11.43 14.96
CA LEU A 64 17.91 12.01 15.68
C LEU A 64 16.74 11.03 15.82
N VAL A 65 16.47 10.20 14.80
CA VAL A 65 15.40 9.19 14.80
C VAL A 65 15.51 8.14 15.92
N LYS A 66 16.61 8.11 16.69
CA LYS A 66 16.77 7.26 17.88
C LYS A 66 16.11 7.83 19.14
N ALA A 67 15.60 9.05 19.08
CA ALA A 67 14.84 9.66 20.16
C ALA A 67 13.38 9.18 20.19
N SER A 68 12.76 9.23 21.37
CA SER A 68 11.33 8.95 21.50
C SER A 68 10.48 10.05 20.81
N ALA A 69 9.28 9.71 20.33
CA ALA A 69 8.35 10.67 19.75
C ALA A 69 8.08 11.87 20.67
N SER A 70 7.92 11.62 21.98
CA SER A 70 7.72 12.67 22.99
C SER A 70 8.86 13.69 23.02
N LEU A 71 10.11 13.22 22.85
CA LEU A 71 11.29 14.10 22.83
C LEU A 71 11.43 14.79 21.47
N LEU A 72 11.11 14.10 20.36
CA LEU A 72 11.16 14.68 19.01
C LEU A 72 10.14 15.81 18.80
N MET A 73 9.00 15.77 19.50
CA MET A 73 8.02 16.87 19.48
C MET A 73 8.47 18.11 20.28
N THR A 74 9.69 18.12 20.84
CA THR A 74 10.27 19.32 21.43
C THR A 74 10.46 20.39 20.37
N ARG A 75 10.12 21.64 20.72
CA ARG A 75 10.15 22.77 19.79
C ARG A 75 11.57 23.28 19.57
N ILE A 76 11.96 23.38 18.30
CA ILE A 76 13.14 24.12 17.86
C ILE A 76 12.81 25.62 17.82
N ASN A 77 11.60 25.96 17.37
CA ASN A 77 11.03 27.30 17.39
C ASN A 77 9.49 27.23 17.53
N ASP A 78 8.81 28.39 17.49
CA ASP A 78 7.39 28.52 17.80
C ASP A 78 6.47 27.51 17.08
N ASN A 79 6.81 27.14 15.84
CA ASN A 79 5.97 26.29 14.98
C ASN A 79 6.73 25.10 14.36
N TYR A 80 7.89 24.72 14.90
CA TYR A 80 8.73 23.69 14.29
C TYR A 80 9.43 22.84 15.35
N THR A 81 9.34 21.52 15.20
CA THR A 81 9.87 20.52 16.13
C THR A 81 11.01 19.72 15.49
N TYR A 82 11.71 18.90 16.29
CA TYR A 82 12.69 17.95 15.75
C TYR A 82 12.02 16.86 14.91
N LEU A 83 10.76 16.51 15.20
CA LEU A 83 9.96 15.63 14.35
C LEU A 83 9.75 16.26 12.96
N ASP A 84 9.37 17.54 12.89
CA ASP A 84 9.21 18.23 11.61
C ASP A 84 10.50 18.21 10.79
N TYR A 85 11.65 18.44 11.44
CA TYR A 85 12.96 18.36 10.79
C TYR A 85 13.24 16.98 10.20
N ILE A 86 12.97 15.91 10.95
CA ILE A 86 13.10 14.53 10.49
C ILE A 86 12.20 14.28 9.27
N LEU A 87 10.92 14.66 9.36
CA LEU A 87 9.94 14.45 8.29
C LEU A 87 10.35 15.22 7.02
N ASP A 88 10.78 16.47 7.15
CA ASP A 88 11.26 17.28 6.03
C ASP A 88 12.49 16.66 5.34
N CYS A 89 13.46 16.16 6.12
CA CYS A 89 14.65 15.51 5.57
C CYS A 89 14.31 14.21 4.84
N ILE A 90 13.37 13.40 5.34
CA ILE A 90 12.88 12.21 4.63
C ILE A 90 12.16 12.63 3.34
N ASN A 91 11.29 13.64 3.41
CA ASN A 91 10.52 14.12 2.25
C ASN A 91 11.42 14.68 1.14
N LYS A 92 12.55 15.30 1.50
CA LYS A 92 13.58 15.79 0.56
C LYS A 92 14.47 14.69 -0.01
N GLY A 93 14.47 13.50 0.61
CA GLY A 93 15.40 12.42 0.27
C GLY A 93 16.81 12.62 0.82
N ASP A 94 16.97 13.45 1.85
CA ASP A 94 18.27 13.68 2.51
C ASP A 94 18.74 12.44 3.28
N PHE A 95 17.78 11.63 3.77
CA PHE A 95 18.03 10.30 4.35
C PHE A 95 16.77 9.43 4.27
N GLU A 96 16.95 8.11 4.34
CA GLU A 96 15.85 7.13 4.33
C GLU A 96 15.60 6.58 5.73
N TYR A 97 14.34 6.60 6.17
CA TYR A 97 13.92 6.01 7.44
C TYR A 97 12.44 5.66 7.43
N ASN A 98 12.09 4.51 8.01
CA ASN A 98 10.71 4.09 8.16
C ASN A 98 10.06 4.78 9.38
N ILE A 99 9.19 5.76 9.11
CA ILE A 99 8.50 6.58 10.12
C ILE A 99 7.67 5.73 11.09
N ALA A 100 7.14 4.58 10.65
CA ALA A 100 6.38 3.67 11.52
C ALA A 100 7.22 3.13 12.70
N ASN A 101 8.56 3.19 12.62
CA ASN A 101 9.43 2.82 13.74
C ASN A 101 9.42 3.86 14.88
N ILE A 102 8.92 5.08 14.64
CA ILE A 102 8.76 6.09 15.68
C ILE A 102 7.44 5.81 16.41
N THR A 103 7.53 5.12 17.55
CA THR A 103 6.35 4.75 18.33
C THR A 103 5.60 5.99 18.83
N ALA A 104 4.33 6.09 18.47
CA ALA A 104 3.47 7.21 18.89
C ALA A 104 3.37 7.32 20.43
N PRO A 105 3.30 8.54 20.98
CA PRO A 105 3.18 8.76 22.42
C PRO A 105 1.95 8.07 23.04
N GLY A 106 2.04 7.68 24.30
CA GLY A 106 0.94 7.02 25.02
C GLY A 106 -0.25 7.94 25.36
N LYS A 107 0.02 9.22 25.65
CA LYS A 107 -1.01 10.21 26.05
C LYS A 107 -1.84 10.64 24.83
N PRO A 108 -3.19 10.75 24.94
CA PRO A 108 -4.07 11.07 23.81
C PRO A 108 -3.71 12.37 23.08
N ASP A 109 -3.51 13.46 23.83
CA ASP A 109 -3.19 14.77 23.24
C ASP A 109 -1.89 14.75 22.45
N MET A 110 -0.84 14.16 23.04
CA MET A 110 0.47 14.02 22.40
C MET A 110 0.42 13.09 21.18
N LYS A 111 -0.42 12.04 21.24
CA LYS A 111 -0.63 11.13 20.12
C LYS A 111 -1.32 11.84 18.95
N VAL A 112 -2.31 12.68 19.23
CA VAL A 112 -2.99 13.49 18.23
C VAL A 112 -2.00 14.47 17.59
N ASP A 113 -1.21 15.18 18.39
CA ASP A 113 -0.20 16.11 17.89
C ASP A 113 0.82 15.41 16.98
N PHE A 114 1.35 14.27 17.42
CA PHE A 114 2.28 13.45 16.62
C PHE A 114 1.73 13.09 15.23
N TYR A 115 0.50 12.56 15.17
CA TYR A 115 -0.08 12.15 13.89
C TYR A 115 -0.52 13.34 13.02
N LEU A 116 -0.96 14.45 13.63
CA LEU A 116 -1.26 15.67 12.90
C LEU A 116 0.00 16.27 12.28
N ASP A 117 1.13 16.24 12.99
CA ASP A 117 2.41 16.70 12.44
C ASP A 117 2.80 15.82 11.23
N ILE A 118 2.76 14.49 11.35
CA ILE A 118 2.95 13.59 10.19
C ILE A 118 2.00 13.91 9.04
N ALA A 119 0.73 14.20 9.31
CA ALA A 119 -0.26 14.53 8.29
C ALA A 119 -0.01 15.87 7.58
N LYS A 120 0.52 16.88 8.29
CA LYS A 120 0.92 18.18 7.71
C LYS A 120 2.05 18.03 6.70
N HIS A 121 2.92 17.04 6.91
CA HIS A 121 4.00 16.68 5.99
C HIS A 121 3.54 15.76 4.84
N ASP A 122 2.24 15.47 4.74
CA ASP A 122 1.65 14.50 3.81
C ASP A 122 2.15 13.06 4.00
N MET A 123 2.66 12.70 5.18
CA MET A 123 3.28 11.39 5.43
C MET A 123 2.37 10.43 6.20
N ILE A 124 1.06 10.68 6.24
CA ILE A 124 0.13 9.85 7.03
C ILE A 124 0.03 8.41 6.50
N GLY A 125 0.27 8.19 5.20
CA GLY A 125 0.30 6.86 4.58
C GLY A 125 1.33 5.92 5.22
N TYR A 126 2.46 6.47 5.68
CA TYR A 126 3.54 5.72 6.33
C TYR A 126 3.12 5.07 7.66
N VAL A 127 2.08 5.61 8.32
CA VAL A 127 1.66 5.20 9.68
C VAL A 127 0.17 4.85 9.74
N LYS A 128 -0.50 4.69 8.58
CA LYS A 128 -1.96 4.56 8.50
C LYS A 128 -2.48 3.31 9.21
N ASP A 129 -1.73 2.20 9.19
CA ASP A 129 -2.11 0.98 9.91
C ASP A 129 -2.05 1.15 11.43
N ASP A 130 -1.12 1.95 11.94
CA ASP A 130 -0.99 2.28 13.36
C ASP A 130 -2.08 3.26 13.81
N LEU A 131 -2.67 4.01 12.87
CA LEU A 131 -3.82 4.90 13.04
C LEU A 131 -5.07 4.40 12.30
N ASN A 132 -5.39 3.12 12.48
CA ASN A 132 -6.60 2.53 11.92
C ASN A 132 -7.88 2.93 12.68
N LEU A 133 -9.04 2.55 12.13
CA LEU A 133 -10.36 2.91 12.67
C LEU A 133 -10.58 2.44 14.12
N ASN A 134 -10.05 1.28 14.52
CA ASN A 134 -10.17 0.80 15.90
C ASN A 134 -9.42 1.71 16.87
N ILE A 135 -8.26 2.24 16.46
CA ILE A 135 -7.48 3.21 17.24
C ILE A 135 -8.19 4.56 17.30
N LEU A 136 -8.74 5.04 16.18
CA LEU A 136 -9.51 6.29 16.12
C LEU A 136 -10.76 6.26 17.01
N LEU A 137 -11.45 5.11 17.07
CA LEU A 137 -12.64 4.93 17.90
C LEU A 137 -12.33 4.51 19.35
N LYS A 138 -11.06 4.34 19.71
CA LYS A 138 -10.66 4.01 21.08
C LYS A 138 -11.03 5.16 22.01
N LYS A 139 -11.70 4.82 23.13
CA LYS A 139 -12.09 5.78 24.16
C LYS A 139 -10.91 6.08 25.09
N TYR A 140 -10.72 7.36 25.36
CA TYR A 140 -9.85 7.91 26.39
C TYR A 140 -10.72 8.83 27.25
N ASP A 141 -11.04 8.35 28.45
CA ASP A 141 -12.07 8.93 29.32
C ASP A 141 -13.44 9.01 28.63
N ASN A 142 -13.96 10.21 28.43
CA ASN A 142 -15.29 10.49 27.87
C ASN A 142 -15.26 10.93 26.39
N LYS A 143 -14.13 10.75 25.70
CA LYS A 143 -13.92 11.09 24.29
C LYS A 143 -13.23 9.94 23.56
N THR A 144 -13.52 9.78 22.29
CA THR A 144 -12.75 8.94 21.37
C THR A 144 -11.50 9.67 20.89
N LEU A 145 -10.47 8.96 20.43
CA LEU A 145 -9.29 9.59 19.84
C LEU A 145 -9.68 10.49 18.64
N LEU A 146 -10.65 10.07 17.84
CA LEU A 146 -11.21 10.88 16.75
C LEU A 146 -11.76 12.22 17.23
N GLU A 147 -12.41 12.27 18.39
CA GLU A 147 -12.87 13.54 18.97
C GLU A 147 -11.70 14.44 19.38
N TYR A 148 -10.59 13.89 19.88
CA TYR A 148 -9.37 14.68 20.13
C TYR A 148 -8.80 15.26 18.83
N PHE A 149 -8.77 14.47 17.75
CA PHE A 149 -8.36 14.95 16.42
C PHE A 149 -9.24 16.11 15.93
N LEU A 150 -10.57 15.94 16.00
CA LEU A 150 -11.53 16.95 15.58
C LEU A 150 -11.49 18.21 16.47
N ASP A 151 -11.16 18.08 17.76
CA ASP A 151 -10.95 19.23 18.66
C ASP A 151 -9.68 20.01 18.30
N ARG A 152 -8.64 19.32 17.85
CA ARG A 152 -7.33 19.91 17.56
C ARG A 152 -7.27 20.55 16.19
N ASP A 153 -7.72 19.83 15.16
CA ASP A 153 -7.73 20.29 13.76
C ASP A 153 -8.78 19.52 12.95
N ALA A 154 -10.01 20.03 12.92
CA ALA A 154 -11.11 19.40 12.21
C ALA A 154 -10.87 19.32 10.69
N GLU A 155 -10.26 20.34 10.09
CA GLU A 155 -10.03 20.38 8.65
C GLU A 155 -9.01 19.32 8.22
N LEU A 156 -7.85 19.29 8.89
CA LEU A 156 -6.81 18.30 8.60
C LEU A 156 -7.29 16.89 8.92
N THR A 157 -8.06 16.71 9.99
CA THR A 157 -8.65 15.41 10.35
C THR A 157 -9.58 14.88 9.27
N LEU A 158 -10.49 15.73 8.79
CA LEU A 158 -11.44 15.36 7.75
C LEU A 158 -10.76 15.11 6.40
N ASN A 159 -9.67 15.83 6.09
CA ASN A 159 -9.04 15.79 4.77
C ASN A 159 -7.87 14.80 4.65
N LYS A 160 -7.19 14.46 5.75
CA LYS A 160 -5.96 13.64 5.75
C LYS A 160 -6.01 12.43 6.66
N ILE A 161 -6.67 12.54 7.81
CA ILE A 161 -6.73 11.43 8.77
C ILE A 161 -7.82 10.43 8.39
N LEU A 162 -9.05 10.91 8.19
CA LEU A 162 -10.18 10.06 7.82
C LEU A 162 -10.24 9.85 6.31
N ASN A 163 -10.17 8.59 5.87
CA ASN A 163 -10.50 8.24 4.49
C ASN A 163 -12.03 8.16 4.31
N LYS A 164 -12.48 7.86 3.09
CA LYS A 164 -13.92 7.81 2.78
C LYS A 164 -14.64 6.63 3.44
N SER A 165 -14.01 5.46 3.48
CA SER A 165 -14.55 4.28 4.15
C SER A 165 -14.74 4.54 5.65
N ASP A 166 -13.75 5.18 6.29
CA ASP A 166 -13.82 5.59 7.70
C ASP A 166 -15.06 6.46 7.94
N LYS A 167 -15.35 7.42 7.05
CA LYS A 167 -16.51 8.32 7.14
C LYS A 167 -17.85 7.62 6.96
N MET A 168 -17.91 6.47 6.27
CA MET A 168 -19.13 5.65 6.13
C MET A 168 -19.40 4.77 7.35
N ASN A 169 -18.45 4.66 8.29
CA ASN A 169 -18.68 3.92 9.53
C ASN A 169 -19.73 4.64 10.39
N TYR A 170 -20.78 3.93 10.82
CA TYR A 170 -21.84 4.50 11.66
C TYR A 170 -21.31 5.21 12.91
N SER A 171 -20.25 4.68 13.54
CA SER A 171 -19.69 5.30 14.75
C SER A 171 -19.03 6.65 14.42
N VAL A 172 -18.32 6.74 13.30
CA VAL A 172 -17.70 7.98 12.82
C VAL A 172 -18.79 8.98 12.43
N MET A 173 -19.79 8.55 11.65
CA MET A 173 -20.91 9.42 11.25
C MET A 173 -21.63 10.05 12.44
N ILE A 174 -21.93 9.25 13.47
CA ILE A 174 -22.60 9.74 14.69
C ILE A 174 -21.72 10.80 15.38
N ILE A 175 -20.40 10.58 15.49
CA ILE A 175 -19.45 11.55 16.06
C ILE A 175 -19.42 12.85 15.25
N LEU A 176 -19.35 12.75 13.91
CA LEU A 176 -19.33 13.91 13.02
C LEU A 176 -20.63 14.72 13.13
N LYS A 177 -21.80 14.05 13.06
CA LYS A 177 -23.12 14.69 13.22
C LYS A 177 -23.30 15.33 14.60
N ALA A 178 -22.79 14.70 15.65
CA ALA A 178 -22.81 15.26 17.01
C ALA A 178 -22.05 16.59 17.13
N ARG A 179 -21.06 16.81 16.25
CA ARG A 179 -20.30 18.07 16.16
C ARG A 179 -20.88 19.07 15.17
N GLY A 180 -22.06 18.79 14.61
CA GLY A 180 -22.67 19.65 13.59
C GLY A 180 -21.91 19.65 12.26
N ILE A 181 -20.96 18.72 12.07
CA ILE A 181 -20.29 18.52 10.79
C ILE A 181 -21.30 17.79 9.90
N LYS A 182 -22.02 18.58 9.10
CA LYS A 182 -22.89 18.06 8.06
C LYS A 182 -22.02 17.46 6.96
N ASP A 183 -22.46 16.35 6.39
CA ASP A 183 -21.94 15.82 5.12
C ASP A 183 -22.26 16.82 3.98
N ASN A 184 -21.62 17.99 4.00
CA ASN A 184 -21.76 19.02 2.96
C ASN A 184 -21.01 18.63 1.69
N ASN A 185 -20.16 17.62 1.76
CA ASN A 185 -19.73 16.88 0.59
C ASN A 185 -20.68 15.70 0.45
N THR A 186 -21.77 15.90 -0.29
CA THR A 186 -22.24 14.87 -1.23
C THR A 186 -21.05 14.04 -1.66
N LEU A 187 -20.97 12.80 -1.20
CA LEU A 187 -20.30 11.65 -1.82
C LEU A 187 -19.48 11.99 -3.06
N ASN A 188 -18.43 12.80 -2.88
CA ASN A 188 -17.72 13.37 -3.99
C ASN A 188 -16.65 12.36 -4.29
N ILE A 189 -16.93 11.53 -5.29
CA ILE A 189 -16.06 10.51 -5.86
C ILE A 189 -14.64 11.06 -6.04
N GLY A 190 -13.67 10.23 -5.67
CA GLY A 190 -12.27 10.56 -5.45
C GLY A 190 -11.60 9.33 -4.83
N GLU A 191 -10.54 8.85 -5.46
CA GLU A 191 -10.08 7.48 -5.36
C GLU A 191 -9.93 6.92 -3.93
N GLY A 192 -10.15 5.61 -3.83
CA GLY A 192 -9.56 4.76 -2.80
C GLY A 192 -10.62 4.02 -2.00
N ASN A 193 -10.93 2.79 -2.41
CA ASN A 193 -11.51 1.77 -1.55
C ASN A 193 -11.04 0.40 -2.06
N TYR A 194 -10.50 -0.39 -1.14
CA TYR A 194 -10.16 -1.81 -1.32
C TYR A 194 -11.04 -2.62 -0.38
N PHE A 195 -11.75 -3.63 -0.90
CA PHE A 195 -12.30 -4.77 -0.15
C PHE A 195 -12.50 -5.97 -1.10
N PRO A 196 -12.22 -7.20 -0.63
CA PRO A 196 -12.19 -8.40 -1.46
C PRO A 196 -13.56 -9.11 -1.60
N HIS A 197 -13.87 -9.38 -2.86
CA HIS A 197 -14.15 -10.69 -3.50
C HIS A 197 -15.32 -11.59 -3.08
N LYS A 198 -16.15 -11.89 -4.09
CA LYS A 198 -16.53 -13.24 -4.57
C LYS A 198 -16.61 -13.20 -6.11
N HIS A 199 -16.11 -14.21 -6.83
CA HIS A 199 -16.80 -14.89 -7.95
C HIS A 199 -15.94 -15.91 -8.73
N SER A 200 -16.68 -16.74 -9.47
CA SER A 200 -16.33 -17.95 -10.23
C SER A 200 -15.63 -17.68 -11.57
N PRO A 201 -14.73 -18.56 -12.03
CA PRO A 201 -14.11 -18.48 -13.36
C PRO A 201 -15.07 -19.03 -14.42
N ASP A 202 -15.59 -18.17 -15.29
CA ASP A 202 -16.37 -18.58 -16.48
C ASP A 202 -15.80 -17.90 -17.73
N THR A 203 -14.66 -18.39 -18.23
CA THR A 203 -14.27 -18.25 -19.64
C THR A 203 -13.57 -19.51 -20.12
N TYR A 204 -14.32 -20.38 -20.81
CA TYR A 204 -13.76 -21.55 -21.49
C TYR A 204 -13.28 -21.14 -22.89
N TYR A 205 -11.96 -20.98 -23.06
CA TYR A 205 -11.34 -20.96 -24.38
C TYR A 205 -11.10 -22.40 -24.87
N GLY A 206 -11.17 -22.60 -26.19
CA GLY A 206 -11.30 -23.89 -26.89
C GLY A 206 -10.19 -24.95 -26.64
N PRO A 207 -10.12 -26.01 -27.46
CA PRO A 207 -9.15 -27.08 -27.25
C PRO A 207 -7.71 -26.59 -27.43
N LEU A 208 -6.80 -27.02 -26.54
CA LEU A 208 -5.35 -26.80 -26.65
C LEU A 208 -4.72 -27.78 -27.66
N ASP A 209 -3.54 -27.45 -28.18
CA ASP A 209 -2.71 -28.42 -28.88
C ASP A 209 -2.18 -29.49 -27.89
N LYS A 210 -1.65 -30.59 -28.44
CA LYS A 210 -1.28 -31.78 -27.65
C LYS A 210 -0.16 -31.51 -26.64
N ASP A 211 0.81 -30.69 -27.01
CA ASP A 211 2.00 -30.48 -26.18
C ASP A 211 1.63 -29.56 -25.00
N SER A 212 0.85 -28.50 -25.27
CA SER A 212 0.31 -27.62 -24.24
C SER A 212 -0.66 -28.34 -23.30
N ASP A 213 -1.57 -29.17 -23.83
CA ASP A 213 -2.50 -29.96 -23.02
C ASP A 213 -1.78 -30.97 -22.12
N TYR A 214 -0.69 -31.57 -22.62
CA TYR A 214 0.16 -32.45 -21.84
C TYR A 214 0.82 -31.70 -20.67
N LEU A 215 1.47 -30.57 -20.95
CA LEU A 215 2.16 -29.78 -19.92
C LEU A 215 1.20 -29.24 -18.86
N ILE A 216 0.03 -28.75 -19.26
CA ILE A 216 -1.00 -28.30 -18.31
C ILE A 216 -1.46 -29.45 -17.40
N LYS A 217 -1.71 -30.64 -17.95
CA LYS A 217 -2.10 -31.82 -17.15
C LYS A 217 -0.99 -32.33 -16.26
N GLU A 218 0.26 -32.24 -16.71
CA GLU A 218 1.42 -32.58 -15.88
C GLU A 218 1.55 -31.62 -14.70
N LEU A 219 1.45 -30.31 -14.93
CA LEU A 219 1.46 -29.29 -13.89
C LEU A 219 0.34 -29.53 -12.88
N GLU A 220 -0.89 -29.72 -13.35
CA GLU A 220 -2.05 -30.03 -12.52
C GLU A 220 -1.81 -31.30 -11.67
N GLY A 221 -1.37 -32.38 -12.31
CA GLY A 221 -1.10 -33.65 -11.64
C GLY A 221 -0.04 -33.54 -10.55
N LEU A 222 1.01 -32.76 -10.77
CA LEU A 222 2.08 -32.54 -9.79
C LEU A 222 1.59 -31.80 -8.54
N PHE A 223 0.74 -30.79 -8.70
CA PHE A 223 0.18 -30.07 -7.55
C PHE A 223 -0.95 -30.83 -6.86
N ILE A 224 -1.82 -31.55 -7.60
CA ILE A 224 -2.86 -32.36 -6.96
C ILE A 224 -2.28 -33.53 -6.18
N SER A 225 -1.18 -34.11 -6.65
CA SER A 225 -0.56 -35.30 -6.03
C SER A 225 0.29 -35.00 -4.80
N ASP A 226 0.56 -33.73 -4.48
CA ASP A 226 1.38 -33.37 -3.33
C ASP A 226 0.66 -33.52 -1.97
N GLY A 227 -0.67 -33.64 -1.98
CA GLY A 227 -1.50 -33.75 -0.78
C GLY A 227 -1.55 -32.49 0.11
N LYS A 228 -1.01 -31.36 -0.35
CA LYS A 228 -0.91 -30.08 0.36
C LYS A 228 -1.61 -28.92 -0.37
N SER A 229 -1.56 -28.91 -1.69
CA SER A 229 -2.15 -27.84 -2.50
C SER A 229 -3.66 -27.87 -2.43
N ASP A 230 -4.28 -26.70 -2.26
CA ASP A 230 -5.73 -26.54 -2.32
C ASP A 230 -6.23 -26.74 -3.76
N LYS A 231 -7.25 -27.59 -3.93
CA LYS A 231 -7.75 -27.98 -5.25
C LYS A 231 -8.39 -26.84 -6.01
N ASP A 232 -9.06 -25.91 -5.33
CA ASP A 232 -9.72 -24.79 -6.00
C ASP A 232 -8.68 -23.80 -6.52
N LEU A 233 -7.62 -23.56 -5.74
CA LEU A 233 -6.48 -22.74 -6.16
C LEU A 233 -5.73 -23.37 -7.35
N ILE A 234 -5.54 -24.70 -7.35
CA ILE A 234 -4.95 -25.37 -8.52
C ILE A 234 -5.86 -25.28 -9.74
N ASN A 235 -7.18 -25.43 -9.59
CA ASN A 235 -8.11 -25.22 -10.71
C ASN A 235 -8.03 -23.79 -11.26
N LEU A 236 -7.88 -22.79 -10.38
CA LEU A 236 -7.67 -21.40 -10.78
C LEU A 236 -6.34 -21.23 -11.52
N LEU A 237 -5.24 -21.79 -11.00
CA LEU A 237 -3.92 -21.77 -11.62
C LEU A 237 -3.99 -22.33 -13.04
N ILE A 238 -4.56 -23.53 -13.18
CA ILE A 238 -4.67 -24.23 -14.45
C ILE A 238 -5.53 -23.44 -15.44
N THR A 239 -6.69 -22.95 -15.03
CA THR A 239 -7.53 -22.11 -15.88
C THR A 239 -6.79 -20.86 -16.35
N SER A 240 -6.07 -20.19 -15.43
CA SER A 240 -5.32 -18.98 -15.74
C SER A 240 -4.19 -19.22 -16.75
N TYR A 241 -3.42 -20.30 -16.59
CA TYR A 241 -2.36 -20.66 -17.53
C TYR A 241 -2.91 -21.16 -18.88
N ARG A 242 -4.07 -21.81 -18.89
CA ARG A 242 -4.77 -22.17 -20.14
C ARG A 242 -5.17 -20.92 -20.92
N ASP A 243 -5.73 -19.92 -20.24
CA ASP A 243 -6.12 -18.66 -20.88
C ASP A 243 -4.89 -17.90 -21.39
N ALA A 244 -3.81 -17.86 -20.60
CA ALA A 244 -2.55 -17.26 -20.97
C ALA A 244 -1.92 -17.90 -22.24
N LEU A 245 -2.09 -19.21 -22.46
CA LEU A 245 -1.59 -19.89 -23.67
C LEU A 245 -2.25 -19.36 -24.96
N PHE A 246 -3.51 -18.92 -24.90
CA PHE A 246 -4.20 -18.30 -26.04
C PHE A 246 -3.78 -16.85 -26.27
N ILE A 247 -3.16 -16.21 -25.27
CA ILE A 247 -2.72 -14.82 -25.33
C ILE A 247 -1.27 -14.73 -25.77
N ASN A 248 -0.39 -15.55 -25.18
CA ASN A 248 1.05 -15.50 -25.41
C ASN A 248 1.69 -16.87 -25.25
N TYR A 249 1.59 -17.68 -26.31
CA TYR A 249 1.96 -19.09 -26.30
C TYR A 249 3.41 -19.36 -25.85
N ASP A 250 4.40 -18.77 -26.55
CA ASP A 250 5.82 -19.12 -26.38
C ASP A 250 6.32 -18.84 -24.95
N ILE A 251 5.93 -17.69 -24.40
CA ILE A 251 6.30 -17.28 -23.04
C ILE A 251 5.59 -18.15 -22.01
N THR A 252 4.30 -18.43 -22.22
CA THR A 252 3.49 -19.18 -21.26
C THR A 252 3.92 -20.65 -21.19
N ILE A 253 4.22 -21.28 -22.33
CA ILE A 253 4.75 -22.65 -22.34
C ILE A 253 6.05 -22.74 -21.57
N ARG A 254 6.98 -21.80 -21.82
CA ARG A 254 8.27 -21.82 -21.15
C ARG A 254 8.13 -21.65 -19.63
N GLU A 255 7.19 -20.82 -19.20
CA GLU A 255 6.89 -20.65 -17.78
C GLU A 255 6.29 -21.91 -17.15
N ILE A 256 5.35 -22.59 -17.84
CA ILE A 256 4.78 -23.86 -17.38
C ILE A 256 5.88 -24.92 -17.22
N GLU A 257 6.81 -25.03 -18.17
CA GLU A 257 7.97 -25.93 -18.06
C GLU A 257 8.81 -25.63 -16.82
N LYS A 258 9.06 -24.34 -16.53
CA LYS A 258 9.80 -23.91 -15.35
C LYS A 258 9.04 -24.21 -14.06
N LEU A 259 7.72 -24.03 -14.02
CA LEU A 259 6.91 -24.39 -12.86
C LEU A 259 6.92 -25.91 -12.60
N ILE A 260 6.84 -26.73 -13.65
CA ILE A 260 6.98 -28.18 -13.55
C ILE A 260 8.36 -28.55 -12.98
N GLU A 261 9.43 -27.93 -13.49
CA GLU A 261 10.80 -28.12 -13.00
C GLU A 261 10.92 -27.79 -11.50
N ILE A 262 10.46 -26.59 -11.12
CA ILE A 262 10.47 -26.12 -9.73
C ILE A 262 9.69 -27.07 -8.83
N LYS A 263 8.46 -27.44 -9.23
CA LYS A 263 7.59 -28.31 -8.46
C LYS A 263 8.19 -29.71 -8.29
N LYS A 264 8.78 -30.29 -9.33
CA LYS A 264 9.48 -31.59 -9.20
C LYS A 264 10.66 -31.52 -8.23
N ASN A 265 11.44 -30.44 -8.28
CA ASN A 265 12.60 -30.26 -7.40
C ASN A 265 12.21 -29.89 -5.96
N ASN A 266 11.02 -29.36 -5.75
CA ASN A 266 10.53 -28.84 -4.47
C ASN A 266 9.15 -29.40 -4.11
N PHE A 267 8.93 -30.70 -4.37
CA PHE A 267 7.60 -31.32 -4.33
C PHE A 267 6.84 -31.06 -3.02
N ASP A 268 7.51 -31.18 -1.88
CA ASP A 268 6.92 -30.97 -0.55
C ASP A 268 6.94 -29.51 -0.07
N LYS A 269 7.55 -28.58 -0.82
CA LYS A 269 7.80 -27.20 -0.39
C LYS A 269 7.05 -26.16 -1.21
N PHE A 270 6.93 -26.36 -2.52
CA PHE A 270 6.20 -25.44 -3.39
C PHE A 270 4.76 -25.93 -3.56
N TYR A 271 3.82 -25.30 -2.86
CA TYR A 271 2.39 -25.63 -2.93
C TYR A 271 1.53 -24.38 -2.69
N TYR A 272 0.24 -24.48 -3.02
CA TYR A 272 -0.73 -23.38 -2.92
C TYR A 272 -1.68 -23.63 -1.76
N VAL A 273 -1.83 -22.69 -0.84
CA VAL A 273 -2.72 -22.82 0.33
C VAL A 273 -3.70 -21.67 0.42
N LYS A 274 -4.89 -21.97 0.96
CA LYS A 274 -5.89 -20.95 1.26
C LYS A 274 -5.49 -20.15 2.50
N ASP A 275 -5.51 -18.85 2.35
CA ASP A 275 -5.42 -17.84 3.42
C ASP A 275 -6.71 -17.00 3.36
N ASN A 276 -7.29 -16.63 4.49
CA ASN A 276 -8.61 -15.97 4.46
C ASN A 276 -8.54 -14.48 4.16
N ASP A 277 -7.38 -13.86 4.35
CA ASP A 277 -7.28 -12.41 4.43
C ASP A 277 -6.34 -11.82 3.38
N ASN A 278 -5.39 -12.58 2.83
CA ASN A 278 -4.38 -12.06 1.90
C ASN A 278 -3.96 -13.07 0.83
N SER A 279 -3.45 -12.53 -0.29
CA SER A 279 -2.66 -13.28 -1.26
C SER A 279 -1.21 -12.81 -1.20
N TYR A 280 -0.27 -13.74 -1.08
CA TYR A 280 1.17 -13.48 -1.05
C TYR A 280 2.00 -14.76 -1.27
N PHE A 281 3.15 -14.61 -1.92
CA PHE A 281 4.23 -15.58 -1.87
C PHE A 281 5.07 -15.43 -0.59
N SER A 282 5.31 -16.53 0.11
CA SER A 282 6.15 -16.57 1.30
C SER A 282 7.46 -17.30 1.02
N SER A 283 8.58 -16.58 1.09
CA SER A 283 9.91 -17.17 0.97
C SER A 283 10.33 -17.99 2.19
N ASN A 284 9.67 -17.79 3.34
CA ASN A 284 9.96 -18.51 4.58
C ASN A 284 9.58 -20.00 4.49
N ASP A 285 8.45 -20.30 3.83
CA ASP A 285 7.96 -21.66 3.63
C ASP A 285 8.02 -22.10 2.15
N GLY A 286 8.27 -21.17 1.23
CA GLY A 286 8.34 -21.41 -0.22
C GLY A 286 6.97 -21.58 -0.88
N CYS A 287 5.89 -21.17 -0.21
CA CYS A 287 4.52 -21.44 -0.62
C CYS A 287 3.81 -20.18 -1.11
N ILE A 288 2.74 -20.40 -1.87
CA ILE A 288 1.80 -19.34 -2.26
C ILE A 288 0.58 -19.45 -1.35
N HIS A 289 0.34 -18.39 -0.59
CA HIS A 289 -0.85 -18.21 0.23
C HIS A 289 -1.82 -17.34 -0.55
N MET A 290 -3.07 -17.77 -0.68
CA MET A 290 -4.07 -17.04 -1.45
C MET A 290 -5.42 -17.03 -0.78
N ASP A 291 -6.07 -15.87 -0.79
CA ASP A 291 -7.50 -15.76 -0.63
C ASP A 291 -8.24 -16.32 -1.87
N ASP A 292 -9.58 -16.30 -1.83
CA ASP A 292 -10.42 -16.68 -2.99
C ASP A 292 -10.28 -15.60 -4.10
N SER A 293 -9.09 -15.57 -4.72
CA SER A 293 -8.57 -14.53 -5.60
C SER A 293 -8.73 -14.87 -7.10
N PHE A 294 -8.17 -14.03 -7.98
CA PHE A 294 -8.43 -14.03 -9.43
C PHE A 294 -7.19 -14.47 -10.22
N ALA A 295 -7.38 -14.68 -11.53
CA ALA A 295 -6.33 -15.12 -12.45
C ALA A 295 -5.06 -14.24 -12.40
N SER A 296 -5.18 -12.92 -12.40
CA SER A 296 -4.02 -12.02 -12.27
C SER A 296 -3.30 -12.18 -10.95
N THR A 297 -4.03 -12.32 -9.83
CA THR A 297 -3.42 -12.50 -8.51
C THR A 297 -2.64 -13.80 -8.44
N ILE A 298 -3.20 -14.93 -8.90
CA ILE A 298 -2.45 -16.20 -8.88
C ILE A 298 -1.24 -16.15 -9.81
N ILE A 299 -1.34 -15.49 -10.97
CA ILE A 299 -0.21 -15.29 -11.88
C ILE A 299 0.86 -14.40 -11.23
N HIS A 300 0.46 -13.34 -10.54
CA HIS A 300 1.36 -12.42 -9.83
C HIS A 300 2.14 -13.15 -8.74
N GLU A 301 1.46 -13.87 -7.83
CA GLU A 301 2.14 -14.64 -6.77
C GLU A 301 3.03 -15.76 -7.34
N THR A 302 2.60 -16.36 -8.45
CA THR A 302 3.43 -17.33 -9.18
C THR A 302 4.68 -16.67 -9.78
N GLY A 303 4.58 -15.41 -10.20
CA GLY A 303 5.71 -14.58 -10.62
C GLY A 303 6.77 -14.41 -9.53
N HIS A 304 6.34 -14.12 -8.30
CA HIS A 304 7.24 -14.09 -7.13
C HIS A 304 7.90 -15.45 -6.88
N ALA A 305 7.13 -16.54 -6.93
CA ALA A 305 7.67 -17.89 -6.76
C ALA A 305 8.72 -18.23 -7.82
N LEU A 306 8.49 -17.88 -9.10
CA LEU A 306 9.46 -18.07 -10.18
C LEU A 306 10.76 -17.30 -9.92
N HIS A 307 10.65 -16.04 -9.50
CA HIS A 307 11.81 -15.21 -9.20
C HIS A 307 12.61 -15.76 -8.00
N TYR A 308 11.93 -16.22 -6.95
CA TYR A 308 12.53 -16.86 -5.80
C TYR A 308 13.22 -18.19 -6.14
N TYR A 309 12.51 -19.14 -6.73
CA TYR A 309 13.03 -20.49 -6.93
C TYR A 309 14.14 -20.57 -7.97
N LEU A 310 14.11 -19.70 -9.00
CA LEU A 310 15.10 -19.74 -10.08
C LEU A 310 16.28 -18.81 -9.84
N ASN A 311 16.07 -17.69 -9.15
CA ASN A 311 17.10 -16.65 -9.00
C ASN A 311 17.30 -16.17 -7.56
N SER A 312 16.55 -16.68 -6.59
CA SER A 312 16.64 -16.29 -5.16
C SER A 312 16.49 -14.78 -4.95
N PHE A 313 15.54 -14.16 -5.65
CA PHE A 313 15.29 -12.71 -5.64
C PHE A 313 16.50 -11.84 -6.02
N LYS A 314 17.46 -12.37 -6.78
CA LYS A 314 18.57 -11.57 -7.30
C LYS A 314 18.04 -10.48 -8.22
N VAL A 315 18.59 -9.28 -8.08
CA VAL A 315 18.33 -8.16 -8.99
C VAL A 315 19.50 -7.96 -9.95
N PRO A 316 19.31 -7.24 -11.07
CA PRO A 316 20.42 -6.74 -11.90
C PRO A 316 21.39 -5.86 -11.10
N ASP A 317 22.70 -5.99 -11.36
CA ASP A 317 23.75 -5.23 -10.66
C ASP A 317 23.57 -3.70 -10.77
N ASN A 318 23.01 -3.24 -11.89
CA ASN A 318 22.74 -1.83 -12.17
C ASN A 318 21.33 -1.37 -11.78
N TYR A 319 20.55 -2.18 -11.06
CA TYR A 319 19.17 -1.87 -10.67
C TYR A 319 19.06 -0.51 -9.94
N ASP A 320 19.88 -0.28 -8.91
CA ASP A 320 19.80 0.95 -8.10
C ASP A 320 20.12 2.19 -8.95
N GLU A 321 21.08 2.06 -9.87
CA GLU A 321 21.51 3.14 -10.76
C GLU A 321 20.42 3.49 -11.78
N ILE A 322 19.78 2.47 -12.36
CA ILE A 322 18.69 2.62 -13.32
C ILE A 322 17.48 3.26 -12.63
N VAL A 323 17.07 2.76 -11.47
CA VAL A 323 15.91 3.27 -10.75
C VAL A 323 16.15 4.71 -10.27
N LYS A 324 17.36 5.03 -9.81
CA LYS A 324 17.73 6.40 -9.46
C LYS A 324 17.58 7.35 -10.65
N ARG A 325 18.12 6.98 -11.82
CA ARG A 325 17.93 7.77 -13.05
C ARG A 325 16.47 7.92 -13.43
N ALA A 326 15.67 6.86 -13.29
CA ALA A 326 14.24 6.89 -13.59
C ALA A 326 13.49 7.88 -12.68
N ARG A 327 13.81 7.92 -11.38
CA ARG A 327 13.24 8.86 -10.41
C ARG A 327 13.58 10.32 -10.73
N GLU A 328 14.78 10.56 -11.24
CA GLU A 328 15.26 11.89 -11.63
C GLU A 328 14.79 12.30 -13.05
N ASN A 329 14.16 11.39 -13.80
CA ASN A 329 13.73 11.62 -15.17
C ASN A 329 12.44 12.45 -15.24
N LYS A 330 12.58 13.69 -15.71
CA LYS A 330 11.47 14.65 -15.85
C LYS A 330 10.39 14.18 -16.81
N GLU A 331 10.75 13.52 -17.90
CA GLU A 331 9.82 13.03 -18.91
C GLU A 331 8.99 11.86 -18.37
N LEU A 332 9.63 10.95 -17.61
CA LEU A 332 8.94 9.84 -16.95
C LEU A 332 7.87 10.36 -15.98
N LEU A 333 8.19 11.36 -15.15
CA LEU A 333 7.23 11.98 -14.23
C LEU A 333 6.00 12.58 -14.95
N ILE A 334 6.21 13.24 -16.10
CA ILE A 334 5.11 13.78 -16.91
C ILE A 334 4.22 12.65 -17.41
N LYS A 335 4.81 11.58 -17.97
CA LYS A 335 4.04 10.44 -18.50
C LYS A 335 3.29 9.68 -17.41
N VAL A 336 3.88 9.54 -16.22
CA VAL A 336 3.21 8.98 -15.05
C VAL A 336 2.02 9.84 -14.65
N SER A 337 2.20 11.16 -14.60
CA SER A 337 1.11 12.10 -14.31
C SER A 337 -0.03 12.00 -15.32
N ASP A 338 0.28 12.02 -16.62
CA ASP A 338 -0.72 11.92 -17.69
C ASP A 338 -1.46 10.58 -17.65
N TYR A 339 -0.74 9.48 -17.39
CA TYR A 339 -1.32 8.15 -17.27
C TYR A 339 -2.29 8.04 -16.08
N PHE A 340 -1.88 8.52 -14.90
CA PHE A 340 -2.76 8.50 -13.73
C PHE A 340 -3.95 9.44 -13.86
N GLU A 341 -3.76 10.64 -14.43
CA GLU A 341 -4.88 11.54 -14.70
C GLU A 341 -5.90 10.93 -15.68
N PHE A 342 -5.42 10.25 -16.73
CA PHE A 342 -6.29 9.52 -17.65
C PHE A 342 -7.11 8.44 -16.92
N TRP A 343 -6.46 7.57 -16.15
CA TRP A 343 -7.14 6.46 -15.48
C TRP A 343 -8.06 6.89 -14.36
N ASN A 344 -7.71 7.94 -13.62
CA ASN A 344 -8.56 8.52 -12.59
C ASN A 344 -9.82 9.13 -13.22
N ASN A 345 -9.69 9.84 -14.35
CA ASN A 345 -10.84 10.34 -15.09
C ASN A 345 -11.71 9.20 -15.64
N PHE A 346 -11.09 8.14 -16.19
CA PHE A 346 -11.80 6.97 -16.67
C PHE A 346 -12.58 6.29 -15.54
N LYS A 347 -11.90 5.99 -14.42
CA LYS A 347 -12.48 5.36 -13.24
C LYS A 347 -13.64 6.17 -12.68
N LYS A 348 -13.47 7.49 -12.54
CA LYS A 348 -14.53 8.40 -12.09
C LYS A 348 -15.75 8.36 -13.00
N ASN A 349 -15.55 8.31 -14.32
CA ASN A 349 -16.67 8.18 -15.27
C ASN A 349 -17.38 6.84 -15.15
N LEU A 350 -16.62 5.75 -14.96
CA LEU A 350 -17.17 4.42 -14.72
C LEU A 350 -17.96 4.35 -13.40
N GLU A 351 -17.40 4.90 -12.32
CA GLU A 351 -18.05 4.99 -11.00
C GLU A 351 -19.37 5.76 -11.10
N ASN A 352 -19.39 6.92 -11.77
CA ASN A 352 -20.61 7.69 -12.00
C ASN A 352 -21.67 6.91 -12.79
N TYR A 353 -21.24 6.23 -13.86
CA TYR A 353 -22.13 5.43 -14.69
C TYR A 353 -22.78 4.28 -13.90
N LEU A 354 -21.97 3.51 -13.17
CA LEU A 354 -22.44 2.38 -12.36
C LEU A 354 -23.28 2.85 -11.16
N LEU A 355 -22.93 3.97 -10.54
CA LEU A 355 -23.73 4.57 -9.47
C LEU A 355 -25.13 4.93 -9.94
N ASN A 356 -25.25 5.54 -11.13
CA ASN A 356 -26.55 5.90 -11.70
C ASN A 356 -27.42 4.66 -11.96
N ILE A 357 -26.85 3.61 -12.55
CA ILE A 357 -27.57 2.36 -12.81
C ILE A 357 -28.00 1.69 -11.51
N THR A 358 -27.09 1.54 -10.54
CA THR A 358 -27.40 0.95 -9.24
C THR A 358 -28.47 1.76 -8.51
N SER A 359 -28.41 3.08 -8.58
CA SER A 359 -29.41 3.98 -7.99
C SER A 359 -30.80 3.73 -8.58
N GLU A 360 -30.93 3.62 -9.90
CA GLU A 360 -32.21 3.34 -10.57
C GLU A 360 -32.79 1.99 -10.14
N VAL A 361 -31.96 0.94 -10.16
CA VAL A 361 -32.36 -0.43 -9.80
C VAL A 361 -32.79 -0.53 -8.34
N LEU A 362 -31.97 -0.02 -7.41
CA LEU A 362 -32.25 -0.15 -5.98
C LEU A 362 -33.39 0.76 -5.52
N THR A 363 -33.51 1.97 -6.06
CA THR A 363 -34.65 2.84 -5.76
C THR A 363 -35.96 2.16 -6.15
N THR A 364 -35.99 1.53 -7.33
CA THR A 364 -37.17 0.76 -7.80
C THR A 364 -37.45 -0.47 -6.94
N LYS A 365 -36.40 -1.17 -6.48
CA LYS A 365 -36.54 -2.32 -5.58
C LYS A 365 -37.11 -1.89 -4.22
N TYR A 366 -36.57 -0.84 -3.63
CA TYR A 366 -36.89 -0.40 -2.28
C TYR A 366 -38.12 0.52 -2.19
N SER A 367 -38.71 0.94 -3.31
CA SER A 367 -40.00 1.65 -3.31
C SER A 367 -41.19 0.76 -2.95
N LYS A 368 -41.01 -0.56 -2.85
CA LYS A 368 -42.05 -1.50 -2.42
C LYS A 368 -42.20 -1.49 -0.90
N GLN A 369 -43.44 -1.43 -0.42
CA GLN A 369 -43.76 -1.31 1.01
C GLN A 369 -43.21 -2.46 1.86
N GLU A 370 -43.21 -3.70 1.33
CA GLU A 370 -42.63 -4.87 2.00
C GLU A 370 -41.15 -4.67 2.33
N ASN A 371 -40.36 -4.17 1.38
CA ASN A 371 -38.93 -3.94 1.54
C ASN A 371 -38.64 -2.78 2.50
N ILE A 372 -39.49 -1.76 2.52
CA ILE A 372 -39.39 -0.65 3.48
C ILE A 372 -39.57 -1.15 4.91
N MET A 373 -40.56 -2.03 5.15
CA MET A 373 -40.80 -2.61 6.47
C MET A 373 -39.64 -3.47 6.94
N ASP A 374 -39.05 -4.28 6.05
CA ASP A 374 -37.88 -5.09 6.38
C ASP A 374 -36.68 -4.22 6.78
N ILE A 375 -36.41 -3.13 6.03
CA ILE A 375 -35.36 -2.17 6.38
C ILE A 375 -35.63 -1.54 7.74
N GLN A 376 -36.85 -1.07 8.01
CA GLN A 376 -37.21 -0.48 9.31
C GLN A 376 -36.98 -1.45 10.47
N ASN A 377 -37.32 -2.73 10.28
CA ASN A 377 -37.09 -3.77 11.28
C ASN A 377 -35.58 -3.98 11.56
N ILE A 378 -34.73 -3.90 10.53
CA ILE A 378 -33.27 -3.97 10.70
C ILE A 378 -32.76 -2.73 11.43
N LEU A 379 -33.12 -1.54 10.96
CA LEU A 379 -32.63 -0.26 11.49
C LEU A 379 -33.02 -0.02 12.95
N SER A 380 -34.21 -0.48 13.38
CA SER A 380 -34.65 -0.36 14.78
C SER A 380 -33.70 -1.04 15.77
N LYS A 381 -33.16 -2.21 15.40
CA LYS A 381 -32.18 -2.95 16.23
C LYS A 381 -30.85 -2.21 16.32
N ASP A 382 -30.44 -1.55 15.23
CA ASP A 382 -29.21 -0.76 15.22
C ASP A 382 -29.34 0.51 16.05
N ILE A 383 -30.48 1.20 16.03
CA ILE A 383 -30.73 2.37 16.88
C ILE A 383 -30.48 2.04 18.35
N ASP A 384 -31.05 0.94 18.85
CA ASP A 384 -30.89 0.54 20.26
C ASP A 384 -29.43 0.25 20.61
N LYS A 385 -28.74 -0.51 19.74
CA LYS A 385 -27.31 -0.84 19.88
C LYS A 385 -26.43 0.41 19.92
N TYR A 386 -26.64 1.35 19.02
CA TYR A 386 -25.82 2.56 18.93
C TYR A 386 -26.18 3.58 20.01
N ARG A 387 -27.43 3.65 20.45
CA ARG A 387 -27.81 4.41 21.65
C ARG A 387 -26.96 4.00 22.85
N ASP A 388 -26.92 2.71 23.16
CA ASP A 388 -26.15 2.21 24.31
C ASP A 388 -24.64 2.45 24.17
N LYS A 389 -24.10 2.27 22.97
CA LYS A 389 -22.67 2.53 22.68
C LYS A 389 -22.26 3.99 22.93
N PHE A 390 -23.15 4.93 22.61
CA PHE A 390 -22.91 6.37 22.63
C PHE A 390 -23.39 7.08 23.90
N LYS A 391 -24.22 6.45 24.76
CA LYS A 391 -24.63 6.97 26.09
C LYS A 391 -23.48 7.47 26.96
N SER A 392 -22.32 6.79 26.90
CA SER A 392 -21.13 7.16 27.68
C SER A 392 -20.39 8.41 27.18
N LEU A 393 -20.71 8.90 25.99
CA LEU A 393 -20.13 10.12 25.43
C LEU A 393 -20.99 11.31 25.89
N LYS A 394 -20.40 12.50 26.02
CA LYS A 394 -21.10 13.72 26.49
C LYS A 394 -22.00 14.34 25.40
N ILE A 395 -22.72 13.52 24.64
CA ILE A 395 -23.71 13.95 23.66
C ILE A 395 -25.05 14.10 24.39
N PRO A 396 -25.71 15.28 24.36
CA PRO A 396 -27.04 15.46 24.90
C PRO A 396 -28.03 14.41 24.38
N GLU A 397 -28.86 13.85 25.26
CA GLU A 397 -29.74 12.71 24.93
C GLU A 397 -30.70 13.03 23.78
N GLU A 398 -31.36 14.20 23.79
CA GLU A 398 -32.24 14.62 22.69
C GLU A 398 -31.48 14.76 21.36
N GLN A 399 -30.25 15.27 21.41
CA GLN A 399 -29.40 15.40 20.23
C GLN A 399 -29.02 14.01 19.70
N LEU A 400 -28.65 13.08 20.58
CA LEU A 400 -28.30 11.71 20.22
C LEU A 400 -29.50 10.99 19.58
N GLU A 401 -30.71 11.10 20.14
CA GLU A 401 -31.90 10.48 19.56
C GLU A 401 -32.20 11.03 18.16
N GLN A 402 -32.05 12.34 17.94
CA GLN A 402 -32.23 12.90 16.60
C GLN A 402 -31.18 12.39 15.62
N ILE A 403 -29.90 12.35 16.03
CA ILE A 403 -28.80 11.84 15.18
C ILE A 403 -29.03 10.37 14.81
N LEU A 404 -29.49 9.55 15.75
CA LEU A 404 -29.78 8.14 15.50
C LEU A 404 -30.94 7.99 14.52
N LYS A 405 -32.04 8.73 14.70
CA LYS A 405 -33.17 8.71 13.76
C LYS A 405 -32.75 9.13 12.35
N ASP A 406 -31.94 10.16 12.23
CA ASP A 406 -31.46 10.64 10.92
C ASP A 406 -30.51 9.62 10.26
N THR A 407 -29.61 9.03 11.05
CA THR A 407 -28.58 8.09 10.58
C THR A 407 -29.15 6.72 10.20
N PHE A 408 -30.19 6.27 10.92
CA PHE A 408 -30.86 4.99 10.70
C PHE A 408 -32.24 5.22 10.07
N SER A 409 -32.34 6.15 9.13
CA SER A 409 -33.52 6.33 8.29
C SER A 409 -33.49 5.40 7.08
N VAL A 410 -34.66 5.06 6.54
CA VAL A 410 -34.77 4.23 5.33
C VAL A 410 -34.08 4.92 4.14
N GLU A 411 -34.21 6.24 4.04
CA GLU A 411 -33.57 7.03 2.98
C GLU A 411 -32.04 6.95 3.06
N GLU A 412 -31.47 7.11 4.26
CA GLU A 412 -30.03 7.01 4.47
C GLU A 412 -29.52 5.59 4.20
N TYR A 413 -30.27 4.57 4.63
CA TYR A 413 -29.96 3.18 4.34
C TYR A 413 -29.87 2.92 2.83
N ILE A 414 -30.89 3.35 2.06
CA ILE A 414 -30.92 3.13 0.60
C ILE A 414 -29.76 3.87 -0.08
N LYS A 415 -29.49 5.13 0.29
CA LYS A 415 -28.36 5.89 -0.25
C LYS A 415 -27.04 5.14 -0.04
N ARG A 416 -26.82 4.60 1.16
CA ARG A 416 -25.62 3.83 1.51
C ARG A 416 -25.50 2.53 0.71
N GLU A 417 -26.57 1.76 0.65
CA GLU A 417 -26.58 0.50 -0.12
C GLU A 417 -26.26 0.74 -1.60
N ILE A 418 -26.79 1.83 -2.19
CA ILE A 418 -26.46 2.23 -3.56
C ILE A 418 -24.96 2.43 -3.74
N ILE A 419 -24.30 3.12 -2.81
CA ILE A 419 -22.87 3.41 -2.90
C ILE A 419 -22.04 2.15 -2.70
N ILE A 420 -22.41 1.32 -1.71
CA ILE A 420 -21.71 0.06 -1.42
C ILE A 420 -21.75 -0.84 -2.65
N ILE A 421 -22.94 -1.11 -3.18
CA ILE A 421 -23.12 -2.00 -4.33
C ILE A 421 -22.48 -1.40 -5.59
N ALA A 422 -22.58 -0.09 -5.82
CA ALA A 422 -21.93 0.56 -6.96
C ALA A 422 -20.39 0.44 -6.87
N ASN A 423 -19.81 0.61 -5.68
CA ASN A 423 -18.38 0.44 -5.45
C ASN A 423 -17.96 -1.02 -5.66
N GLU A 424 -18.75 -1.99 -5.20
CA GLU A 424 -18.50 -3.42 -5.41
C GLU A 424 -18.49 -3.78 -6.91
N ILE A 425 -19.50 -3.31 -7.67
CA ILE A 425 -19.57 -3.53 -9.11
C ILE A 425 -18.42 -2.82 -9.83
N THR A 426 -18.07 -1.60 -9.41
CA THR A 426 -16.92 -0.86 -9.98
C THR A 426 -15.62 -1.62 -9.74
N ALA A 427 -15.36 -2.05 -8.51
CA ALA A 427 -14.15 -2.79 -8.15
C ALA A 427 -14.05 -4.10 -8.95
N LYS A 428 -15.16 -4.84 -9.05
CA LYS A 428 -15.24 -6.04 -9.88
C LYS A 428 -14.96 -5.74 -11.36
N THR A 429 -15.57 -4.70 -11.91
CA THR A 429 -15.38 -4.29 -13.31
C THR A 429 -13.92 -3.89 -13.59
N MET A 430 -13.31 -3.12 -12.68
CA MET A 430 -11.89 -2.73 -12.77
C MET A 430 -10.97 -3.95 -12.72
N LYS A 431 -11.24 -4.89 -11.80
CA LYS A 431 -10.43 -6.10 -11.66
C LYS A 431 -10.57 -7.04 -12.86
N GLU A 432 -11.77 -7.23 -13.40
CA GLU A 432 -12.00 -8.17 -14.51
C GLU A 432 -11.57 -7.62 -15.88
N ASN A 433 -11.69 -6.31 -16.10
CA ASN A 433 -11.50 -5.73 -17.44
C ASN A 433 -10.28 -4.81 -17.56
N TYR A 434 -9.68 -4.41 -16.43
CA TYR A 434 -8.62 -3.39 -16.37
C TYR A 434 -7.50 -3.77 -15.39
N GLU A 435 -7.29 -5.07 -15.11
CA GLU A 435 -6.21 -5.56 -14.23
C GLU A 435 -4.81 -5.11 -14.67
N ASN A 436 -4.59 -4.95 -15.97
CA ASN A 436 -3.35 -4.46 -16.56
C ASN A 436 -2.99 -3.05 -16.07
N VAL A 437 -3.99 -2.24 -15.69
CA VAL A 437 -3.77 -0.92 -15.10
C VAL A 437 -3.16 -1.04 -13.71
N GLY A 438 -3.63 -2.00 -12.91
CA GLY A 438 -3.04 -2.33 -11.61
C GLY A 438 -1.58 -2.71 -11.76
N ALA A 439 -1.27 -3.70 -12.60
CA ALA A 439 0.09 -4.17 -12.80
C ALA A 439 1.07 -3.08 -13.33
N ILE A 440 0.62 -2.19 -14.23
CA ILE A 440 1.44 -1.05 -14.66
C ILE A 440 1.65 -0.07 -13.51
N SER A 441 0.61 0.20 -12.73
CA SER A 441 0.68 1.12 -11.60
C SER A 441 1.58 0.58 -10.49
N ASP A 442 1.55 -0.72 -10.19
CA ASP A 442 2.45 -1.38 -9.23
C ASP A 442 3.92 -1.33 -9.68
N ILE A 443 4.19 -1.45 -10.99
CA ILE A 443 5.55 -1.23 -11.53
C ILE A 443 5.98 0.23 -11.29
N ILE A 444 5.09 1.20 -11.50
CA ILE A 444 5.38 2.61 -11.24
C ILE A 444 5.58 2.86 -9.74
N ASP A 445 4.75 2.28 -8.87
CA ASP A 445 4.90 2.36 -7.42
C ASP A 445 6.24 1.75 -6.98
N ALA A 446 6.65 0.63 -7.55
CA ALA A 446 7.96 0.04 -7.26
C ALA A 446 9.14 0.95 -7.68
N ILE A 447 9.01 1.69 -8.80
CA ILE A 447 10.01 2.70 -9.19
C ILE A 447 10.08 3.81 -8.15
N PHE A 448 8.93 4.27 -7.65
CA PHE A 448 8.81 5.44 -6.75
C PHE A 448 8.59 5.10 -5.27
N GLU A 449 8.81 3.84 -4.88
CA GLU A 449 8.65 3.34 -3.50
C GLU A 449 7.26 3.63 -2.91
N GLY A 450 6.19 3.43 -3.69
CA GLY A 450 4.80 3.59 -3.26
C GLY A 450 4.33 5.04 -3.06
N LYS A 451 5.20 6.03 -3.31
CA LYS A 451 4.85 7.46 -3.27
C LYS A 451 3.65 7.85 -4.16
N PRO A 452 3.46 7.26 -5.36
CA PRO A 452 2.30 7.56 -6.16
C PRO A 452 1.00 7.07 -5.52
N HIS A 453 0.91 5.81 -5.07
CA HIS A 453 -0.25 5.29 -4.32
C HIS A 453 -0.66 6.21 -3.15
N ASP A 454 0.29 6.62 -2.31
CA ASP A 454 0.01 7.48 -1.16
C ASP A 454 -0.27 8.95 -1.52
N GLY A 455 -0.18 9.33 -2.81
CA GLY A 455 -0.47 10.68 -3.29
C GLY A 455 0.54 11.74 -2.84
N VAL A 456 1.79 11.32 -2.61
CA VAL A 456 2.88 12.20 -2.15
C VAL A 456 3.93 12.47 -3.21
N LEU A 457 3.89 11.74 -4.33
CA LEU A 457 4.79 11.99 -5.46
C LEU A 457 4.52 13.39 -6.04
N LYS A 458 5.61 14.14 -6.28
CA LYS A 458 5.56 15.50 -6.84
C LYS A 458 6.23 15.53 -8.20
N ASP A 459 5.70 16.36 -9.08
CA ASP A 459 6.32 16.71 -10.35
C ASP A 459 7.54 17.62 -10.14
N ASN A 460 8.20 17.99 -11.25
CA ASN A 460 9.37 18.85 -11.23
C ASN A 460 9.12 20.28 -10.71
N ASN A 461 7.87 20.70 -10.60
CA ASN A 461 7.46 22.01 -10.08
C ASN A 461 6.97 21.91 -8.62
N GLY A 462 7.05 20.73 -8.00
CA GLY A 462 6.55 20.47 -6.66
C GLY A 462 5.03 20.27 -6.58
N LYS A 463 4.32 20.20 -7.72
CA LYS A 463 2.88 19.91 -7.77
C LYS A 463 2.68 18.40 -7.58
N LYS A 464 1.70 18.02 -6.76
CA LYS A 464 1.37 16.61 -6.55
C LYS A 464 0.87 15.96 -7.82
N ILE A 465 1.39 14.78 -8.08
CA ILE A 465 0.85 13.84 -9.07
C ILE A 465 -0.33 13.10 -8.42
N ALA A 466 -1.39 12.86 -9.19
CA ALA A 466 -2.57 12.17 -8.69
C ALA A 466 -2.21 10.74 -8.27
N ALA A 467 -2.81 10.27 -7.18
CA ALA A 467 -2.65 8.89 -6.74
C ALA A 467 -3.33 7.93 -7.72
N CYS A 468 -2.85 6.69 -7.79
CA CYS A 468 -3.50 5.62 -8.54
C CYS A 468 -3.52 4.32 -7.71
N SER A 469 -4.13 3.26 -8.25
CA SER A 469 -4.12 1.94 -7.61
C SER A 469 -2.70 1.41 -7.49
N GLY A 470 -2.42 0.68 -6.42
CA GLY A 470 -1.18 -0.07 -6.24
C GLY A 470 -0.82 -0.22 -4.77
N HIS A 471 0.46 -0.20 -4.43
CA HIS A 471 0.94 -0.39 -3.06
C HIS A 471 1.58 0.89 -2.48
N GLY A 472 1.22 1.22 -1.23
CA GLY A 472 1.71 2.40 -0.52
C GLY A 472 3.15 2.29 -0.04
N ILE A 473 3.70 3.38 0.49
CA ILE A 473 5.13 3.49 0.82
C ILE A 473 5.55 2.48 1.90
N LYS A 474 4.65 2.18 2.84
CA LYS A 474 4.91 1.18 3.88
C LYS A 474 5.23 -0.19 3.29
N TYR A 475 4.59 -0.57 2.19
CA TYR A 475 4.82 -1.85 1.51
C TYR A 475 6.28 -1.98 1.05
N TYR A 476 6.81 -0.93 0.44
CA TYR A 476 8.18 -0.91 -0.09
C TYR A 476 9.26 -0.59 0.95
N THR A 477 8.89 -0.08 2.13
CA THR A 477 9.84 0.34 3.19
C THR A 477 9.89 -0.60 4.40
N TYR A 478 8.94 -1.52 4.55
CA TYR A 478 8.87 -2.47 5.68
C TYR A 478 9.50 -3.84 5.39
N THR A 479 9.75 -4.18 4.13
CA THR A 479 10.14 -5.53 3.73
C THR A 479 11.61 -5.83 4.05
N PHE A 480 11.85 -7.01 4.65
CA PHE A 480 13.20 -7.52 4.95
C PHE A 480 13.97 -7.98 3.69
N THR A 481 13.29 -8.05 2.55
CA THR A 481 13.85 -8.41 1.25
C THR A 481 14.59 -7.20 0.70
N ALA A 482 15.92 -7.27 0.63
CA ALA A 482 16.70 -6.25 -0.06
C ALA A 482 16.18 -6.13 -1.50
N LYS A 483 15.56 -4.98 -1.83
CA LYS A 483 15.04 -4.63 -3.16
C LYS A 483 13.73 -5.35 -3.57
N HIS A 484 12.80 -5.46 -2.62
CA HIS A 484 11.40 -5.88 -2.84
C HIS A 484 10.75 -5.24 -4.08
N GLY A 485 11.06 -3.96 -4.36
CA GLY A 485 10.55 -3.28 -5.56
C GLY A 485 10.87 -3.98 -6.89
N PHE A 486 12.04 -4.60 -7.05
CA PHE A 486 12.34 -5.32 -8.31
C PHE A 486 11.53 -6.61 -8.44
N ASP A 487 11.30 -7.30 -7.33
CA ASP A 487 10.49 -8.51 -7.31
C ASP A 487 9.04 -8.23 -7.74
N GLU A 488 8.46 -7.15 -7.21
CA GLU A 488 7.17 -6.62 -7.65
C GLU A 488 7.13 -6.29 -9.13
N MET A 489 8.20 -5.69 -9.67
CA MET A 489 8.27 -5.39 -11.10
C MET A 489 8.22 -6.66 -11.94
N ILE A 490 8.89 -7.72 -11.49
CA ILE A 490 8.90 -9.02 -12.18
C ILE A 490 7.54 -9.71 -12.10
N ALA A 491 6.93 -9.78 -10.91
CA ALA A 491 5.61 -10.39 -10.72
C ALA A 491 4.54 -9.69 -11.56
N ASN A 492 4.50 -8.36 -11.56
CA ASN A 492 3.56 -7.60 -12.38
C ASN A 492 3.87 -7.67 -13.88
N PHE A 493 5.15 -7.74 -14.27
CA PHE A 493 5.49 -7.99 -15.68
C PHE A 493 5.00 -9.36 -16.15
N ALA A 494 5.07 -10.39 -15.29
CA ALA A 494 4.54 -11.72 -15.56
C ALA A 494 3.02 -11.68 -15.85
N VAL A 495 2.26 -10.86 -15.11
CA VAL A 495 0.84 -10.60 -15.39
C VAL A 495 0.70 -9.95 -16.77
N LEU A 496 1.40 -8.84 -17.03
CA LEU A 496 1.25 -8.05 -18.26
C LEU A 496 1.55 -8.84 -19.55
N VAL A 497 2.49 -9.79 -19.52
CA VAL A 497 2.80 -10.63 -20.69
C VAL A 497 1.72 -11.68 -20.98
N LYS A 498 0.86 -11.98 -20.00
CA LYS A 498 -0.21 -13.00 -20.06
C LYS A 498 -1.62 -12.41 -20.07
N SER A 499 -1.81 -11.11 -19.80
CA SER A 499 -3.12 -10.46 -19.81
C SER A 499 -3.61 -10.08 -21.22
N ASN A 500 -4.93 -10.00 -21.39
CA ASN A 500 -5.54 -9.56 -22.65
C ASN A 500 -4.97 -8.23 -23.14
N GLY A 501 -4.61 -8.18 -24.43
CA GLY A 501 -4.00 -6.99 -25.04
C GLY A 501 -2.52 -6.80 -24.69
N THR A 502 -1.78 -7.87 -24.34
CA THR A 502 -0.34 -7.89 -24.04
C THR A 502 0.49 -6.90 -24.86
N GLU A 503 0.41 -6.91 -26.19
CA GLU A 503 1.24 -6.03 -27.03
C GLU A 503 0.99 -4.53 -26.72
N LYS A 504 -0.29 -4.15 -26.54
CA LYS A 504 -0.67 -2.79 -26.17
C LYS A 504 -0.21 -2.47 -24.75
N ASN A 505 -0.39 -3.39 -23.80
CA ASN A 505 -0.01 -3.20 -22.40
C ASN A 505 1.49 -2.99 -22.24
N LEU A 506 2.31 -3.84 -22.88
CA LEU A 506 3.77 -3.71 -22.87
C LEU A 506 4.25 -2.45 -23.58
N ARG A 507 3.56 -2.02 -24.65
CA ARG A 507 3.84 -0.74 -25.31
C ARG A 507 3.56 0.43 -24.37
N VAL A 508 2.40 0.45 -23.73
CA VAL A 508 2.03 1.50 -22.75
C VAL A 508 3.04 1.54 -21.62
N LEU A 509 3.38 0.39 -21.02
CA LEU A 509 4.39 0.31 -19.97
C LEU A 509 5.70 0.95 -20.43
N ARG A 510 6.26 0.48 -21.55
CA ARG A 510 7.52 0.97 -22.11
C ARG A 510 7.47 2.47 -22.42
N ASP A 511 6.36 2.95 -22.95
CA ASP A 511 6.20 4.35 -23.31
C ASP A 511 6.25 5.25 -22.06
N ILE A 512 5.70 4.78 -20.92
CA ILE A 512 5.72 5.47 -19.62
C ILE A 512 7.10 5.36 -18.96
N VAL A 513 7.58 4.16 -18.66
CA VAL A 513 8.78 3.93 -17.82
C VAL A 513 10.09 4.09 -18.60
N GLY A 514 10.02 4.18 -19.93
CA GLY A 514 11.16 4.29 -20.82
C GLY A 514 11.87 2.96 -21.09
N TYR A 515 12.76 2.97 -22.07
CA TYR A 515 13.49 1.78 -22.52
C TYR A 515 14.37 1.16 -21.45
N GLU A 516 15.00 1.96 -20.58
CA GLU A 516 15.98 1.46 -19.63
C GLU A 516 15.32 0.56 -18.56
N ILE A 517 14.26 1.06 -17.91
CA ILE A 517 13.46 0.27 -16.96
C ILE A 517 12.79 -0.91 -17.66
N TYR A 518 12.13 -0.67 -18.80
CA TYR A 518 11.43 -1.73 -19.52
C TYR A 518 12.38 -2.88 -19.90
N ASN A 519 13.54 -2.55 -20.49
CA ASN A 519 14.51 -3.56 -20.90
C ASN A 519 15.13 -4.28 -19.71
N MET A 520 15.36 -3.60 -18.58
CA MET A 520 15.85 -4.22 -17.36
C MET A 520 14.88 -5.31 -16.88
N ILE A 521 13.60 -4.99 -16.77
CA ILE A 521 12.54 -5.93 -16.35
C ILE A 521 12.40 -7.05 -17.38
N SER A 522 12.21 -6.69 -18.66
CA SER A 522 11.93 -7.67 -19.71
C SER A 522 13.09 -8.63 -19.96
N ASN A 523 14.34 -8.12 -19.98
CA ASN A 523 15.51 -8.96 -20.19
C ASN A 523 15.71 -9.91 -19.01
N PHE A 524 15.52 -9.43 -17.78
CA PHE A 524 15.63 -10.28 -16.61
C PHE A 524 14.56 -11.39 -16.63
N TYR A 525 13.31 -11.03 -16.89
CA TYR A 525 12.23 -12.01 -16.96
C TYR A 525 12.46 -13.04 -18.09
N TYR A 526 12.78 -12.60 -19.30
CA TYR A 526 12.98 -13.54 -20.41
C TYR A 526 14.28 -14.34 -20.31
N THR A 527 15.40 -13.74 -19.93
CA THR A 527 16.71 -14.39 -19.97
C THR A 527 17.07 -15.07 -18.66
N ASN A 528 16.79 -14.45 -17.51
CA ASN A 528 17.19 -14.99 -16.21
C ASN A 528 16.14 -15.91 -15.61
N ILE A 529 14.84 -15.64 -15.81
CA ILE A 529 13.75 -16.48 -15.28
C ILE A 529 13.38 -17.55 -16.31
N LEU A 530 13.05 -17.16 -17.54
CA LEU A 530 12.57 -18.11 -18.56
C LEU A 530 13.69 -18.76 -19.38
N GLU A 531 14.95 -18.29 -19.27
CA GLU A 531 16.10 -18.78 -20.06
C GLU A 531 15.84 -18.76 -21.58
N MET A 532 15.07 -17.79 -22.06
CA MET A 532 14.74 -17.60 -23.47
C MET A 532 15.81 -16.77 -24.19
N ASP A 533 16.13 -17.17 -25.42
CA ASP A 533 16.95 -16.39 -26.34
C ASP A 533 16.07 -15.34 -27.06
N ILE A 534 16.05 -14.13 -26.52
CA ILE A 534 15.26 -12.98 -27.02
C ILE A 534 15.62 -12.63 -28.49
N ASN A 535 16.81 -13.01 -28.96
CA ASN A 535 17.22 -12.74 -30.34
C ASN A 535 16.66 -13.75 -31.34
N LYS A 536 16.25 -14.95 -30.90
CA LYS A 536 15.61 -15.96 -31.77
C LYS A 536 14.10 -15.79 -31.88
N SER A 537 13.43 -15.26 -30.86
CA SER A 537 11.97 -15.12 -30.81
C SER A 537 11.41 -14.00 -31.71
N LYS A 538 12.22 -13.00 -32.13
CA LYS A 538 11.80 -12.00 -33.13
C LYS A 538 11.47 -12.59 -34.51
N ASN A 539 11.87 -13.83 -34.78
CA ASN A 539 11.65 -14.51 -36.06
C ASN A 539 10.52 -15.55 -36.05
N GLN A 540 9.75 -15.67 -34.97
CA GLN A 540 8.62 -16.62 -34.88
C GLN A 540 7.27 -15.95 -34.59
N GLY A 541 7.11 -14.67 -34.97
CA GLY A 541 5.79 -14.04 -35.03
C GLY A 541 4.96 -14.63 -36.15
N GLY A 542 4.17 -15.67 -35.84
CA GLY A 542 3.16 -16.20 -36.74
C GLY A 542 2.82 -17.67 -36.47
N ARG A 543 1.83 -17.89 -35.62
CA ARG A 543 0.83 -18.93 -35.84
C ARG A 543 -0.55 -18.47 -35.38
#